data_AF-A0A116M1F8-F1
#
_entry.id   AF-A0A116M1F8-F1
#
_cell.length_a   1.000
_cell.length_b   1.000
_cell.length_c   1.000
_cell.angle_alpha   90.00
_cell.angle_beta   90.00
_cell.angle_gamma   90.00
#
_symmetry.space_group_name_H-M   'P 1'
#
loop_
_entity.id
_entity.type
_entity.pdbx_description
1 polymer ?
#
loop_
_entity_poly.entity_id
_entity_poly.type
_entity_poly.pdbx_seq_one_letter_code
_entity_poly.pdbx_strand_id
1 'polypeptide(L)'
;MKMKITELLDIKYPIFQGGMAWVADGDLAGAVSNAGGLGIIGGGNAPKEVVKANIDKVKSITDKPFGVNIMLLSPFADDIVDLVIEEGVKVVTTGAGNPGKYMERLHAAGITVIPVVPSVALAKRMEKLGVDAVIAEGMEAGGHIGKLTTMTLVRQVVEAVSIPVIAAGGIADGAGAAAAFMLGAEAVQVGTRFVVATESNAHQAYKEKVLKAKDIDTTVSASIVGHPVRAIKNKLSSAYAAAEKDFLAGKISADAIEELGAGALRNAVVDGDVTNGSVMAGQIAGLVSKEESCEDILKDIYYGAAKVIREEASRWASVGE
;
A
#
# COMPACT_ATOMS: atom_id res chain seq x y z
N MET A 1 -1.97 11.38 20.38
CA MET A 1 -1.35 10.12 20.87
C MET A 1 -0.02 10.01 20.16
N LYS A 2 1.06 9.68 20.88
CA LYS A 2 2.37 9.44 20.26
C LYS A 2 2.61 7.94 20.20
N MET A 3 3.02 7.46 19.03
CA MET A 3 3.48 6.10 18.75
C MET A 3 4.93 6.17 18.27
N LYS A 4 5.71 5.10 18.37
CA LYS A 4 7.11 5.14 17.91
C LYS A 4 7.20 5.54 16.44
N ILE A 5 6.25 5.10 15.61
CA ILE A 5 6.18 5.52 14.20
C ILE A 5 5.95 7.02 14.02
N THR A 6 5.05 7.63 14.79
CA THR A 6 4.81 9.08 14.66
C THR A 6 6.04 9.89 15.07
N GLU A 7 6.82 9.39 16.04
CA GLU A 7 8.06 10.04 16.49
C GLU A 7 9.23 9.78 15.52
N LEU A 8 9.36 8.56 15.02
CA LEU A 8 10.39 8.18 14.04
C LEU A 8 10.27 8.98 12.74
N LEU A 9 9.04 9.24 12.29
CA LEU A 9 8.78 9.85 10.98
C LEU A 9 8.39 11.33 11.05
N ASP A 10 8.25 11.89 12.25
CA ASP A 10 7.73 13.24 12.50
C ASP A 10 6.40 13.51 11.78
N ILE A 11 5.44 12.59 11.95
CA ILE A 11 4.09 12.68 11.38
C ILE A 11 3.02 12.76 12.47
N LYS A 12 1.90 13.41 12.16
CA LYS A 12 0.80 13.63 13.12
C LYS A 12 -0.05 12.39 13.34
N TYR A 13 -0.39 11.69 12.26
CA TYR A 13 -1.24 10.52 12.30
C TYR A 13 -0.43 9.25 11.98
N PRO A 14 -0.61 8.14 12.72
CA PRO A 14 0.02 6.85 12.41
C PRO A 14 -0.67 6.16 11.23
N ILE A 15 -0.85 6.89 10.12
CA ILE A 15 -1.58 6.46 8.93
C ILE A 15 -0.75 6.79 7.70
N PHE A 16 -0.45 5.76 6.92
CA PHE A 16 0.23 5.89 5.63
C PHE A 16 -0.80 5.73 4.52
N GLN A 17 -0.70 6.58 3.49
CA GLN A 17 -1.25 6.25 2.18
C GLN A 17 -0.21 5.39 1.47
N GLY A 18 -0.56 4.13 1.17
CA GLY A 18 0.41 3.17 0.64
C GLY A 18 0.85 3.50 -0.79
N GLY A 19 2.14 3.31 -1.11
CA GLY A 19 2.66 3.57 -2.45
C GLY A 19 1.99 2.70 -3.52
N MET A 20 1.26 3.32 -4.43
CA MET A 20 0.49 2.65 -5.48
C MET A 20 0.97 3.14 -6.85
N ALA A 21 1.50 2.23 -7.68
CA ALA A 21 1.91 2.59 -9.03
C ALA A 21 0.75 3.25 -9.80
N TRP A 22 1.05 4.31 -10.55
CA TRP A 22 0.10 5.15 -11.30
C TRP A 22 -0.90 5.97 -10.48
N VAL A 23 -1.37 5.49 -9.33
CA VAL A 23 -2.37 6.21 -8.50
C VAL A 23 -1.71 7.18 -7.53
N ALA A 24 -0.62 6.76 -6.87
CA ALA A 24 0.06 7.54 -5.85
C ALA A 24 1.09 8.47 -6.46
N ASP A 25 0.60 9.50 -7.15
CA ASP A 25 1.40 10.58 -7.69
C ASP A 25 1.68 11.66 -6.64
N GLY A 26 2.28 12.76 -7.08
CA GLY A 26 2.63 13.88 -6.20
C GLY A 26 1.42 14.64 -5.63
N ASP A 27 0.27 14.66 -6.32
CA ASP A 27 -0.94 15.32 -5.79
C ASP A 27 -1.49 14.53 -4.60
N LEU A 28 -1.68 13.21 -4.75
CA LEU A 28 -2.21 12.35 -3.69
C LEU A 28 -1.24 12.29 -2.49
N ALA A 29 0.04 12.00 -2.74
CA ALA A 29 1.03 11.89 -1.68
C ALA A 29 1.25 13.24 -0.97
N GLY A 30 1.24 14.35 -1.72
CA GLY A 30 1.36 15.70 -1.17
C GLY A 30 0.17 16.05 -0.28
N ALA A 31 -1.06 15.75 -0.71
CA ALA A 31 -2.26 16.02 0.06
C ALA A 31 -2.30 15.24 1.40
N VAL A 32 -1.96 13.94 1.38
CA VAL A 32 -1.91 13.11 2.59
C VAL A 32 -0.86 13.63 3.58
N SER A 33 0.35 13.93 3.08
CA SER A 33 1.44 14.46 3.90
C SER A 33 1.07 15.83 4.49
N ASN A 34 0.47 16.70 3.67
CA ASN A 34 -0.01 18.01 4.10
C ASN A 34 -1.07 17.92 5.21
N ALA A 35 -1.97 16.94 5.14
CA ALA A 35 -2.98 16.68 6.16
C ALA A 35 -2.41 16.04 7.45
N GLY A 36 -1.18 15.51 7.41
CA GLY A 36 -0.44 15.02 8.56
C GLY A 36 -0.32 13.50 8.68
N GLY A 37 -0.74 12.74 7.67
CA GLY A 37 -0.34 11.35 7.50
C GLY A 37 1.03 11.26 6.81
N LEU A 38 1.43 10.06 6.39
CA LEU A 38 2.56 9.87 5.48
C LEU A 38 2.02 9.56 4.08
N GLY A 39 2.16 10.51 3.15
CA GLY A 39 1.92 10.25 1.73
C GLY A 39 3.11 9.56 1.10
N ILE A 40 2.87 8.58 0.23
CA ILE A 40 3.93 7.77 -0.37
C ILE A 40 3.75 7.73 -1.88
N ILE A 41 4.69 8.31 -2.62
CA ILE A 41 4.71 8.23 -4.09
C ILE A 41 4.94 6.78 -4.52
N GLY A 42 4.16 6.28 -5.48
CA GLY A 42 4.33 4.96 -6.07
C GLY A 42 5.29 4.98 -7.26
N GLY A 43 6.57 4.67 -7.04
CA GLY A 43 7.57 4.69 -8.13
C GLY A 43 7.30 3.66 -9.23
N GLY A 44 6.75 2.48 -8.87
CA GLY A 44 6.44 1.43 -9.85
C GLY A 44 7.65 1.08 -10.73
N ASN A 45 7.42 0.98 -12.04
CA ASN A 45 8.47 0.83 -13.05
C ASN A 45 8.75 2.16 -13.80
N ALA A 46 8.44 3.30 -13.18
CA ALA A 46 8.67 4.60 -13.80
C ALA A 46 10.16 4.94 -13.82
N PRO A 47 10.66 5.61 -14.87
CA PRO A 47 12.03 6.11 -14.93
C PRO A 47 12.22 7.32 -14.00
N LYS A 48 13.48 7.68 -13.76
CA LYS A 48 13.91 8.70 -12.77
C LYS A 48 13.18 10.03 -12.92
N GLU A 49 13.04 10.54 -14.14
CA GLU A 49 12.41 11.82 -14.43
C GLU A 49 10.92 11.88 -14.06
N VAL A 50 10.20 10.76 -14.19
CA VAL A 50 8.78 10.66 -13.83
C VAL A 50 8.62 10.66 -12.32
N VAL A 51 9.45 9.90 -11.60
CA VAL A 51 9.42 9.90 -10.13
C VAL A 51 9.87 11.26 -9.58
N LYS A 52 10.87 11.90 -10.21
CA LYS A 52 11.33 13.24 -9.82
C LYS A 52 10.22 14.28 -9.96
N ALA A 53 9.45 14.26 -11.05
CA ALA A 53 8.33 15.17 -11.22
C ALA A 53 7.29 15.05 -10.09
N ASN A 54 7.03 13.83 -9.61
CA ASN A 54 6.16 13.60 -8.46
C ASN A 54 6.76 14.13 -7.15
N ILE A 55 8.07 13.95 -6.93
CA ILE A 55 8.77 14.51 -5.77
C ILE A 55 8.70 16.04 -5.77
N ASP A 56 9.00 16.67 -6.90
CA ASP A 56 8.93 18.13 -7.07
C ASP A 56 7.50 18.63 -6.80
N LYS A 57 6.51 17.88 -7.25
CA LYS A 57 5.10 18.17 -7.00
C LYS A 57 4.74 18.07 -5.51
N VAL A 58 5.16 17.04 -4.78
CA VAL A 58 4.94 16.95 -3.32
C VAL A 58 5.58 18.13 -2.60
N LYS A 59 6.84 18.45 -2.93
CA LYS A 59 7.57 19.59 -2.34
C LYS A 59 6.90 20.94 -2.61
N SER A 60 6.15 21.06 -3.72
CA SER A 60 5.35 22.26 -4.00
C SER A 60 4.07 22.38 -3.16
N ILE A 61 3.58 21.27 -2.60
CA ILE A 61 2.34 21.20 -1.81
C ILE A 61 2.64 21.33 -0.31
N THR A 62 3.75 20.75 0.17
CA THR A 62 4.04 20.69 1.60
C THR A 62 5.52 20.52 1.91
N ASP A 63 5.96 21.06 3.05
CA ASP A 63 7.28 20.84 3.64
C ASP A 63 7.32 19.62 4.59
N LYS A 64 6.19 18.93 4.76
CA LYS A 64 6.06 17.79 5.68
C LYS A 64 6.70 16.51 5.11
N PRO A 65 7.09 15.55 5.97
CA PRO A 65 7.66 14.28 5.53
C PRO A 65 6.73 13.52 4.58
N PHE A 66 7.32 12.98 3.53
CA PHE A 66 6.67 12.06 2.58
C PHE A 66 7.63 10.91 2.25
N GLY A 67 7.09 9.84 1.68
CA GLY A 67 7.86 8.68 1.26
C GLY A 67 7.84 8.42 -0.24
N VAL A 68 8.72 7.53 -0.68
CA VAL A 68 8.72 6.96 -2.04
C VAL A 68 8.75 5.43 -1.92
N ASN A 69 7.82 4.76 -2.61
CA ASN A 69 7.81 3.31 -2.77
C ASN A 69 8.64 2.90 -3.98
N ILE A 70 9.63 2.03 -3.76
CA ILE A 70 10.51 1.52 -4.80
C ILE A 70 10.20 0.05 -5.06
N MET A 71 9.87 -0.28 -6.31
CA MET A 71 9.81 -1.66 -6.79
C MET A 71 11.23 -2.11 -7.13
N LEU A 72 11.84 -2.95 -6.29
CA LEU A 72 13.28 -3.27 -6.41
C LEU A 72 13.59 -4.21 -7.59
N LEU A 73 12.55 -4.79 -8.22
CA LEU A 73 12.65 -5.52 -9.48
C LEU A 73 12.45 -4.63 -10.72
N SER A 74 12.20 -3.34 -10.54
CA SER A 74 12.15 -2.38 -11.65
C SER A 74 13.50 -2.30 -12.36
N PRO A 75 13.54 -2.17 -13.70
CA PRO A 75 14.78 -1.91 -14.42
C PRO A 75 15.45 -0.59 -14.03
N PHE A 76 14.71 0.33 -13.38
CA PHE A 76 15.20 1.65 -12.95
C PHE A 76 15.47 1.72 -11.44
N ALA A 77 15.45 0.60 -10.70
CA ALA A 77 15.53 0.62 -9.24
C ALA A 77 16.77 1.35 -8.70
N ASP A 78 17.94 1.17 -9.33
CA ASP A 78 19.17 1.85 -8.95
C ASP A 78 19.05 3.38 -9.14
N ASP A 79 18.50 3.84 -10.27
CA ASP A 79 18.28 5.26 -10.54
C ASP A 79 17.29 5.92 -9.57
N ILE A 80 16.25 5.18 -9.15
CA ILE A 80 15.28 5.66 -8.18
C ILE A 80 15.91 5.73 -6.77
N VAL A 81 16.79 4.80 -6.41
CA VAL A 81 17.56 4.88 -5.16
C VAL A 81 18.48 6.10 -5.15
N ASP A 82 19.14 6.39 -6.26
CA ASP A 82 19.97 7.59 -6.40
C ASP A 82 19.11 8.85 -6.26
N LEU A 83 17.94 8.89 -6.92
CA LEU A 83 17.01 10.01 -6.84
C LEU A 83 16.53 10.32 -5.43
N VAL A 84 16.10 9.31 -4.66
CA VAL A 84 15.57 9.55 -3.30
C VAL A 84 16.65 10.08 -2.35
N ILE A 85 17.91 9.70 -2.57
CA ILE A 85 19.07 10.24 -1.86
C ILE A 85 19.34 11.68 -2.29
N GLU A 86 19.42 11.94 -3.60
CA GLU A 86 19.64 13.29 -4.16
C GLU A 86 18.60 14.30 -3.68
N GLU A 87 17.33 13.88 -3.62
CA GLU A 87 16.20 14.73 -3.26
C GLU A 87 15.97 14.83 -1.75
N GLY A 88 16.72 14.08 -0.93
CA GLY A 88 16.60 14.10 0.54
C GLY A 88 15.25 13.59 1.05
N VAL A 89 14.65 12.61 0.37
CA VAL A 89 13.39 11.95 0.77
C VAL A 89 13.56 11.32 2.15
N LYS A 90 12.56 11.44 3.03
CA LYS A 90 12.67 10.98 4.42
C LYS A 90 12.42 9.49 4.60
N VAL A 91 11.53 8.92 3.78
CA VAL A 91 11.09 7.53 3.93
C VAL A 91 11.14 6.80 2.60
N VAL A 92 11.73 5.62 2.59
CA VAL A 92 11.64 4.67 1.48
C VAL A 92 10.87 3.45 1.94
N THR A 93 9.81 3.13 1.20
CA THR A 93 9.18 1.79 1.32
C THR A 93 9.60 0.94 0.13
N THR A 94 9.66 -0.37 0.31
CA THR A 94 10.05 -1.27 -0.80
C THR A 94 9.04 -2.39 -0.97
N GLY A 95 8.59 -2.55 -2.22
CA GLY A 95 7.74 -3.67 -2.64
C GLY A 95 8.56 -4.91 -2.99
N ALA A 96 8.30 -5.49 -4.17
CA ALA A 96 8.97 -6.71 -4.63
C ALA A 96 10.51 -6.57 -4.67
N GLY A 97 11.21 -7.55 -4.10
CA GLY A 97 12.67 -7.68 -4.11
C GLY A 97 13.30 -7.64 -2.72
N ASN A 98 14.61 -7.37 -2.63
CA ASN A 98 15.37 -7.32 -1.38
C ASN A 98 16.17 -6.02 -1.28
N PRO A 99 15.95 -5.16 -0.26
CA PRO A 99 16.63 -3.87 -0.13
C PRO A 99 18.09 -3.97 0.31
N GLY A 100 18.60 -5.17 0.63
CA GLY A 100 19.92 -5.37 1.24
C GLY A 100 21.10 -4.65 0.56
N LYS A 101 21.11 -4.56 -0.78
CA LYS A 101 22.18 -3.85 -1.51
C LYS A 101 22.14 -2.32 -1.36
N TYR A 102 21.05 -1.76 -0.85
CA TYR A 102 20.82 -0.32 -0.72
C TYR A 102 20.86 0.18 0.73
N MET A 103 20.75 -0.72 1.71
CA MET A 103 20.59 -0.35 3.14
C MET A 103 21.64 0.63 3.62
N GLU A 104 22.93 0.32 3.42
CA GLU A 104 24.03 1.20 3.86
C GLU A 104 23.95 2.59 3.23
N ARG A 105 23.66 2.68 1.92
CA ARG A 105 23.55 3.96 1.21
C ARG A 105 22.36 4.78 1.68
N LEU A 106 21.20 4.15 1.87
CA LEU A 106 19.97 4.81 2.32
C LEU A 106 20.12 5.33 3.76
N HIS A 107 20.68 4.51 4.66
CA HIS A 107 20.94 4.94 6.04
C HIS A 107 22.02 6.00 6.16
N ALA A 108 23.09 5.93 5.35
CA ALA A 108 24.10 6.99 5.31
C ALA A 108 23.53 8.35 4.86
N ALA A 109 22.46 8.32 4.05
CA ALA A 109 21.69 9.51 3.66
C ALA A 109 20.62 9.93 4.68
N GLY A 110 20.48 9.20 5.80
CA GLY A 110 19.48 9.48 6.84
C GLY A 110 18.05 9.12 6.45
N ILE A 111 17.88 8.20 5.50
CA ILE A 111 16.56 7.74 5.02
C ILE A 111 16.08 6.58 5.87
N THR A 112 14.84 6.68 6.36
CA THR A 112 14.15 5.58 7.04
C THR A 112 13.64 4.56 6.02
N VAL A 113 14.00 3.28 6.19
CA VAL A 113 13.66 2.20 5.25
C VAL A 113 12.64 1.25 5.85
N ILE A 114 11.50 1.08 5.15
CA ILE A 114 10.34 0.31 5.63
C ILE A 114 9.85 -0.66 4.53
N PRO A 115 10.41 -1.88 4.44
CA PRO A 115 9.98 -2.86 3.44
C PRO A 115 8.60 -3.46 3.74
N VAL A 116 7.89 -3.83 2.68
CA VAL A 116 6.68 -4.67 2.76
C VAL A 116 7.10 -6.14 2.88
N VAL A 117 6.50 -6.87 3.83
CA VAL A 117 6.84 -8.28 4.12
C VAL A 117 5.61 -9.18 4.15
N PRO A 118 5.63 -10.35 3.48
CA PRO A 118 4.49 -11.28 3.44
C PRO A 118 4.60 -12.43 4.45
N SER A 119 5.61 -12.44 5.33
CA SER A 119 5.83 -13.52 6.29
C SER A 119 6.71 -13.11 7.47
N VAL A 120 6.62 -13.87 8.57
CA VAL A 120 7.49 -13.74 9.75
C VAL A 120 8.97 -13.93 9.42
N ALA A 121 9.30 -14.91 8.57
CA ALA A 121 10.68 -15.20 8.21
C ALA A 121 11.33 -14.02 7.47
N LEU A 122 10.58 -13.36 6.58
CA LEU A 122 11.06 -12.17 5.89
C LEU A 122 11.12 -10.96 6.82
N ALA A 123 10.13 -10.76 7.72
CA ALA A 123 10.19 -9.70 8.72
C ALA A 123 11.46 -9.78 9.58
N LYS A 124 11.76 -10.96 10.13
CA LYS A 124 13.00 -11.22 10.89
C LYS A 124 14.26 -11.01 10.06
N ARG A 125 14.22 -11.35 8.76
CA ARG A 125 15.35 -11.10 7.86
C ARG A 125 15.55 -9.61 7.64
N MET A 126 14.49 -8.84 7.44
CA MET A 126 14.56 -7.39 7.26
C MET A 126 15.08 -6.71 8.53
N GLU A 127 14.59 -7.10 9.71
CA GLU A 127 15.11 -6.59 10.99
C GLU A 127 16.62 -6.85 11.14
N LYS A 128 17.10 -8.06 10.79
CA LYS A 128 18.54 -8.36 10.79
C LYS A 128 19.35 -7.55 9.78
N LEU A 129 18.73 -7.07 8.70
CA LEU A 129 19.34 -6.15 7.74
C LEU A 129 19.37 -4.70 8.27
N GLY A 130 18.76 -4.43 9.42
CA GLY A 130 18.75 -3.12 10.07
C GLY A 130 17.64 -2.20 9.62
N VAL A 131 16.58 -2.68 8.93
CA VAL A 131 15.46 -1.80 8.55
C VAL A 131 14.79 -1.17 9.77
N ASP A 132 14.21 0.00 9.58
CA ASP A 132 13.72 0.82 10.69
C ASP A 132 12.31 0.42 11.16
N ALA A 133 11.51 -0.17 10.26
CA ALA A 133 10.18 -0.72 10.52
C ALA A 133 9.81 -1.70 9.39
N VAL A 134 8.68 -2.41 9.52
CA VAL A 134 8.15 -3.26 8.44
C VAL A 134 6.66 -3.04 8.21
N ILE A 135 6.21 -3.13 6.96
CA ILE A 135 4.80 -3.18 6.59
C ILE A 135 4.38 -4.65 6.43
N ALA A 136 3.50 -5.13 7.29
CA ALA A 136 2.90 -6.45 7.19
C ALA A 136 1.60 -6.36 6.38
N GLU A 137 1.66 -6.76 5.11
CA GLU A 137 0.55 -6.64 4.17
C GLU A 137 -0.22 -7.95 3.99
N GLY A 138 -1.49 -7.96 4.40
CA GLY A 138 -2.40 -9.09 4.25
C GLY A 138 -2.87 -9.29 2.81
N MET A 139 -3.20 -10.53 2.47
CA MET A 139 -3.64 -10.95 1.15
C MET A 139 -4.97 -10.33 0.69
N GLU A 140 -5.73 -9.71 1.58
CA GLU A 140 -6.91 -8.90 1.30
C GLU A 140 -6.58 -7.53 0.67
N ALA A 141 -5.32 -7.10 0.67
CA ALA A 141 -4.85 -5.88 -0.01
C ALA A 141 -5.05 -5.94 -1.54
N GLY A 142 -5.07 -4.77 -2.18
CA GLY A 142 -5.11 -4.66 -3.65
C GLY A 142 -3.71 -4.74 -4.24
N GLY A 143 -3.60 -5.17 -5.50
CA GLY A 143 -2.30 -5.31 -6.16
C GLY A 143 -1.64 -6.66 -5.88
N HIS A 144 -0.31 -6.71 -5.88
CA HIS A 144 0.42 -7.95 -5.66
C HIS A 144 0.30 -8.40 -4.21
N ILE A 145 -0.07 -9.66 -3.97
CA ILE A 145 -0.39 -10.14 -2.62
C ILE A 145 0.40 -11.37 -2.17
N GLY A 146 0.62 -11.46 -0.87
CA GLY A 146 1.05 -12.70 -0.22
C GLY A 146 -0.10 -13.70 -0.04
N LYS A 147 0.10 -14.67 0.87
CA LYS A 147 -0.92 -15.69 1.20
C LYS A 147 -1.58 -15.50 2.56
N LEU A 148 -0.87 -14.87 3.51
CA LEU A 148 -1.36 -14.66 4.87
C LEU A 148 -2.29 -13.46 4.92
N THR A 149 -3.31 -13.51 5.78
CA THR A 149 -4.26 -12.40 5.98
C THR A 149 -3.69 -11.35 6.92
N THR A 150 -4.22 -10.11 6.91
CA THR A 150 -3.79 -9.06 7.84
C THR A 150 -3.92 -9.53 9.29
N MET A 151 -5.04 -10.17 9.63
CA MET A 151 -5.31 -10.71 10.97
C MET A 151 -4.20 -11.62 11.47
N THR A 152 -3.76 -12.58 10.64
CA THR A 152 -2.78 -13.59 11.04
C THR A 152 -1.34 -13.12 10.85
N LEU A 153 -1.06 -12.38 9.77
CA LEU A 153 0.27 -11.90 9.45
C LEU A 153 0.73 -10.85 10.46
N VAL A 154 -0.06 -9.79 10.67
CA VAL A 154 0.31 -8.68 11.56
C VAL A 154 0.58 -9.21 12.96
N ARG A 155 -0.33 -10.02 13.52
CA ARG A 155 -0.18 -10.55 14.88
C ARG A 155 1.10 -11.37 15.07
N GLN A 156 1.43 -12.23 14.10
CA GLN A 156 2.62 -13.06 14.16
C GLN A 156 3.91 -12.27 13.90
N VAL A 157 3.87 -11.26 13.02
CA VAL A 157 5.03 -10.41 12.74
C VAL A 157 5.35 -9.54 13.94
N VAL A 158 4.36 -8.91 14.58
CA VAL A 158 4.54 -8.11 15.81
C VAL A 158 5.20 -8.92 16.92
N GLU A 159 4.82 -10.19 17.09
CA GLU A 159 5.43 -11.05 18.11
C GLU A 159 6.87 -11.45 17.76
N ALA A 160 7.24 -11.39 16.49
CA ALA A 160 8.48 -11.96 15.99
C ALA A 160 9.62 -10.96 15.83
N VAL A 161 9.34 -9.66 15.86
CA VAL A 161 10.32 -8.58 15.67
C VAL A 161 10.17 -7.51 16.76
N SER A 162 11.24 -6.76 17.02
CA SER A 162 11.28 -5.65 17.98
C SER A 162 11.05 -4.28 17.34
N ILE A 163 11.31 -4.17 16.03
CA ILE A 163 11.03 -2.95 15.24
C ILE A 163 9.52 -2.72 15.04
N PRO A 164 9.08 -1.47 14.84
CA PRO A 164 7.67 -1.16 14.62
C PRO A 164 7.08 -1.90 13.41
N VAL A 165 5.83 -2.34 13.55
CA VAL A 165 5.06 -2.99 12.49
C VAL A 165 3.89 -2.11 12.06
N ILE A 166 3.75 -1.91 10.76
CA ILE A 166 2.63 -1.21 10.14
C ILE A 166 1.71 -2.25 9.51
N ALA A 167 0.41 -2.23 9.86
CA ALA A 167 -0.56 -3.13 9.28
C ALA A 167 -1.06 -2.61 7.93
N ALA A 168 -1.10 -3.44 6.90
CA ALA A 168 -1.66 -3.10 5.59
C ALA A 168 -2.61 -4.18 5.07
N GLY A 169 -3.62 -3.76 4.31
CA GLY A 169 -4.65 -4.65 3.75
C GLY A 169 -5.89 -4.76 4.62
N GLY A 170 -7.07 -4.54 4.05
CA GLY A 170 -8.35 -4.67 4.76
C GLY A 170 -8.77 -3.46 5.61
N ILE A 171 -7.98 -2.39 5.66
CA ILE A 171 -8.24 -1.22 6.51
C ILE A 171 -8.78 -0.08 5.65
N ALA A 172 -9.99 0.37 5.95
CA ALA A 172 -10.61 1.52 5.28
C ALA A 172 -11.42 2.40 6.23
N ASP A 173 -11.41 2.20 7.53
CA ASP A 173 -12.14 3.04 8.49
C ASP A 173 -11.50 2.97 9.88
N GLY A 174 -12.12 3.66 10.85
CA GLY A 174 -11.66 3.66 12.22
C GLY A 174 -11.72 2.29 12.90
N ALA A 175 -12.72 1.45 12.60
CA ALA A 175 -12.84 0.12 13.19
C ALA A 175 -11.71 -0.81 12.71
N GLY A 176 -11.42 -0.80 11.41
CA GLY A 176 -10.30 -1.54 10.84
C GLY A 176 -8.94 -1.08 11.40
N ALA A 177 -8.76 0.23 11.59
CA ALA A 177 -7.55 0.76 12.20
C ALA A 177 -7.43 0.38 13.69
N ALA A 178 -8.52 0.49 14.47
CA ALA A 178 -8.56 0.03 15.85
C ALA A 178 -8.22 -1.47 15.96
N ALA A 179 -8.78 -2.31 15.10
CA ALA A 179 -8.47 -3.74 15.04
C ALA A 179 -6.97 -3.97 14.79
N ALA A 180 -6.37 -3.27 13.83
CA ALA A 180 -4.94 -3.37 13.57
C ALA A 180 -4.06 -2.98 14.77
N PHE A 181 -4.44 -1.92 15.50
CA PHE A 181 -3.75 -1.56 16.75
C PHE A 181 -3.89 -2.64 17.83
N MET A 182 -5.04 -3.33 17.92
CA MET A 182 -5.20 -4.47 18.83
C MET A 182 -4.31 -5.67 18.44
N LEU A 183 -3.94 -5.80 17.16
CA LEU A 183 -2.93 -6.79 16.71
C LEU A 183 -1.50 -6.40 17.08
N GLY A 184 -1.31 -5.19 17.63
CA GLY A 184 -0.03 -4.65 18.07
C GLY A 184 0.74 -3.89 17.00
N ALA A 185 0.11 -3.54 15.87
CA ALA A 185 0.70 -2.60 14.92
C ALA A 185 0.85 -1.20 15.55
N GLU A 186 1.85 -0.44 15.14
CA GLU A 186 2.10 0.94 15.59
C GLU A 186 1.68 2.00 14.56
N ALA A 187 1.22 1.57 13.39
CA ALA A 187 0.57 2.38 12.37
C ALA A 187 -0.24 1.49 11.41
N VAL A 188 -1.02 2.13 10.55
CA VAL A 188 -1.76 1.47 9.47
C VAL A 188 -1.40 2.06 8.11
N GLN A 189 -1.34 1.23 7.08
CA GLN A 189 -1.20 1.64 5.69
C GLN A 189 -2.48 1.33 4.92
N VAL A 190 -2.98 2.32 4.21
CA VAL A 190 -4.26 2.28 3.50
C VAL A 190 -4.03 2.56 2.01
N GLY A 191 -4.58 1.68 1.16
CA GLY A 191 -4.51 1.80 -0.30
C GLY A 191 -5.87 2.15 -0.89
N THR A 192 -6.75 1.15 -1.04
CA THR A 192 -8.06 1.25 -1.72
C THR A 192 -8.87 2.50 -1.38
N ARG A 193 -8.94 2.91 -0.11
CA ARG A 193 -9.71 4.10 0.30
C ARG A 193 -9.13 5.42 -0.21
N PHE A 194 -7.80 5.54 -0.31
CA PHE A 194 -7.17 6.74 -0.86
C PHE A 194 -7.28 6.84 -2.38
N VAL A 195 -7.59 5.73 -3.09
CA VAL A 195 -7.85 5.77 -4.53
C VAL A 195 -9.02 6.69 -4.88
N VAL A 196 -10.05 6.71 -4.03
CA VAL A 196 -11.27 7.53 -4.22
C VAL A 196 -11.18 8.90 -3.56
N ALA A 197 -9.99 9.30 -3.08
CA ALA A 197 -9.81 10.63 -2.52
C ALA A 197 -10.04 11.71 -3.59
N THR A 198 -10.50 12.90 -3.18
CA THR A 198 -10.71 14.02 -4.09
C THR A 198 -9.42 14.40 -4.83
N GLU A 199 -8.28 14.34 -4.14
CA GLU A 199 -6.96 14.68 -4.64
C GLU A 199 -6.31 13.55 -5.46
N SER A 200 -6.92 12.35 -5.49
CA SER A 200 -6.45 11.26 -6.34
C SER A 200 -6.76 11.55 -7.81
N ASN A 201 -5.75 11.46 -8.67
CA ASN A 201 -5.89 11.61 -10.12
C ASN A 201 -6.29 10.30 -10.82
N ALA A 202 -6.63 9.24 -10.09
CA ALA A 202 -7.22 8.05 -10.70
C ALA A 202 -8.49 8.43 -11.46
N HIS A 203 -8.60 7.98 -12.72
CA HIS A 203 -9.71 8.31 -13.59
C HIS A 203 -11.06 8.03 -12.91
N GLN A 204 -12.06 8.87 -13.12
CA GLN A 204 -13.34 8.78 -12.42
C GLN A 204 -14.01 7.40 -12.54
N ALA A 205 -13.92 6.78 -13.72
CA ALA A 205 -14.39 5.41 -13.94
C ALA A 205 -13.74 4.38 -12.99
N TYR A 206 -12.46 4.54 -12.64
CA TYR A 206 -11.76 3.71 -11.66
C TYR A 206 -12.33 3.94 -10.26
N LYS A 207 -12.48 5.20 -9.85
CA LYS A 207 -13.09 5.55 -8.54
C LYS A 207 -14.49 4.96 -8.41
N GLU A 208 -15.32 5.13 -9.44
CA GLU A 208 -16.67 4.56 -9.49
C GLU A 208 -16.68 3.03 -9.37
N LYS A 209 -15.70 2.33 -9.96
CA LYS A 209 -15.59 0.88 -9.79
C LYS A 209 -15.33 0.49 -8.34
N VAL A 210 -14.49 1.22 -7.63
CA VAL A 210 -14.25 0.99 -6.19
C VAL A 210 -15.52 1.29 -5.40
N LEU A 211 -16.16 2.45 -5.64
CA LEU A 211 -17.37 2.89 -4.91
C LEU A 211 -18.58 1.98 -5.09
N LYS A 212 -18.70 1.31 -6.26
CA LYS A 212 -19.79 0.39 -6.59
C LYS A 212 -19.47 -1.07 -6.28
N ALA A 213 -18.24 -1.38 -5.87
CA ALA A 213 -17.83 -2.75 -5.59
C ALA A 213 -18.59 -3.30 -4.37
N LYS A 214 -18.91 -4.59 -4.42
CA LYS A 214 -19.37 -5.38 -3.28
C LYS A 214 -18.18 -6.11 -2.64
N ASP A 215 -18.41 -6.64 -1.45
CA ASP A 215 -17.45 -7.45 -0.69
C ASP A 215 -16.84 -8.62 -1.51
N ILE A 216 -17.65 -9.25 -2.36
CA ILE A 216 -17.23 -10.39 -3.20
C ILE A 216 -16.71 -10.01 -4.60
N ASP A 217 -16.58 -8.73 -4.92
CA ASP A 217 -16.31 -8.28 -6.29
C ASP A 217 -14.82 -8.28 -6.68
N THR A 218 -13.92 -8.63 -5.76
CA THR A 218 -12.49 -8.80 -6.09
C THR A 218 -12.16 -10.26 -6.42
N THR A 219 -11.11 -10.45 -7.20
CA THR A 219 -10.54 -11.77 -7.53
C THR A 219 -9.02 -11.69 -7.55
N VAL A 220 -8.36 -12.85 -7.49
CA VAL A 220 -6.92 -12.96 -7.63
C VAL A 220 -6.61 -13.61 -8.98
N SER A 221 -5.76 -12.97 -9.77
CA SER A 221 -5.26 -13.47 -11.07
C SER A 221 -3.77 -13.80 -10.99
N ALA A 222 -3.25 -14.52 -11.99
CA ALA A 222 -1.83 -14.85 -12.17
C ALA A 222 -1.19 -15.62 -10.99
N SER A 223 -2.00 -16.29 -10.17
CA SER A 223 -1.51 -17.04 -9.01
C SER A 223 -0.70 -18.26 -9.43
N ILE A 224 -1.09 -18.90 -10.53
CA ILE A 224 -0.45 -20.13 -11.02
C ILE A 224 0.94 -19.89 -11.62
N VAL A 225 1.23 -18.66 -12.06
CA VAL A 225 2.54 -18.25 -12.61
C VAL A 225 3.39 -17.53 -11.56
N GLY A 226 2.96 -17.49 -10.30
CA GLY A 226 3.77 -16.97 -9.19
C GLY A 226 3.67 -15.47 -8.94
N HIS A 227 2.80 -14.76 -9.67
CA HIS A 227 2.62 -13.31 -9.56
C HIS A 227 1.17 -12.95 -9.20
N PRO A 228 0.65 -13.37 -8.03
CA PRO A 228 -0.75 -13.17 -7.66
C PRO A 228 -1.10 -11.69 -7.52
N VAL A 229 -2.13 -11.25 -8.23
CA VAL A 229 -2.62 -9.86 -8.20
C VAL A 229 -4.10 -9.83 -7.86
N ARG A 230 -4.50 -9.04 -6.86
CA ARG A 230 -5.88 -8.76 -6.52
C ARG A 230 -6.41 -7.51 -7.23
N ALA A 231 -7.53 -7.67 -7.92
CA ALA A 231 -8.26 -6.61 -8.60
C ALA A 231 -9.78 -6.82 -8.54
N ILE A 232 -10.56 -5.77 -8.79
CA ILE A 232 -12.01 -5.87 -9.02
C ILE A 232 -12.27 -6.65 -10.31
N LYS A 233 -13.25 -7.56 -10.26
CA LYS A 233 -13.67 -8.40 -11.38
C LYS A 233 -14.11 -7.54 -12.57
N ASN A 234 -13.54 -7.83 -13.74
CA ASN A 234 -13.89 -7.25 -15.03
C ASN A 234 -13.53 -8.20 -16.18
N LYS A 235 -13.52 -7.73 -17.43
CA LYS A 235 -13.19 -8.60 -18.58
C LYS A 235 -11.74 -9.07 -18.55
N LEU A 236 -10.80 -8.25 -18.06
CA LEU A 236 -9.41 -8.66 -17.89
C LEU A 236 -9.29 -9.84 -16.93
N SER A 237 -9.95 -9.80 -15.77
CA SER A 237 -9.91 -10.93 -14.83
C SER A 237 -10.50 -12.22 -15.43
N SER A 238 -11.53 -12.11 -16.28
CA SER A 238 -12.07 -13.26 -17.01
C SER A 238 -11.09 -13.80 -18.06
N ALA A 239 -10.35 -12.92 -18.73
CA ALA A 239 -9.30 -13.31 -19.67
C ALA A 239 -8.15 -14.03 -18.95
N TYR A 240 -7.74 -13.55 -17.78
CA TYR A 240 -6.78 -14.26 -16.91
C TYR A 240 -7.28 -15.66 -16.55
N ALA A 241 -8.52 -15.79 -16.07
CA ALA A 241 -9.05 -17.10 -15.68
C ALA A 241 -9.08 -18.11 -16.85
N ALA A 242 -9.37 -17.64 -18.07
CA ALA A 242 -9.30 -18.46 -19.27
C ALA A 242 -7.86 -18.85 -19.62
N ALA A 243 -6.93 -17.90 -19.61
CA ALA A 243 -5.51 -18.13 -19.90
C ALA A 243 -4.89 -19.07 -18.87
N GLU A 244 -5.19 -18.92 -17.58
CA GLU A 244 -4.72 -19.82 -16.53
C GLU A 244 -5.19 -21.26 -16.74
N LYS A 245 -6.43 -21.46 -17.18
CA LYS A 245 -6.96 -22.78 -17.53
C LYS A 245 -6.22 -23.36 -18.75
N ASP A 246 -5.94 -22.56 -19.76
CA ASP A 246 -5.24 -23.01 -20.96
C ASP A 246 -3.75 -23.30 -20.68
N PHE A 247 -3.11 -22.56 -19.77
CA PHE A 247 -1.76 -22.85 -19.28
C PHE A 247 -1.69 -24.19 -18.54
N LEU A 248 -2.64 -24.45 -17.63
CA LEU A 248 -2.73 -25.74 -16.93
C LEU A 248 -3.00 -26.91 -17.89
N ALA A 249 -3.64 -26.64 -19.03
CA ALA A 249 -3.84 -27.61 -20.11
C ALA A 249 -2.63 -27.73 -21.06
N GLY A 250 -1.54 -26.99 -20.83
CA GLY A 250 -0.32 -27.01 -21.65
C GLY A 250 -0.47 -26.34 -23.02
N LYS A 251 -1.46 -25.45 -23.21
CA LYS A 251 -1.73 -24.81 -24.50
C LYS A 251 -1.00 -23.50 -24.73
N ILE A 252 -0.63 -22.80 -23.66
CA ILE A 252 0.07 -21.51 -23.70
C ILE A 252 1.24 -21.49 -22.71
N SER A 253 2.19 -20.59 -22.90
CA SER A 253 3.30 -20.35 -21.97
C SER A 253 2.89 -19.41 -20.81
N ALA A 254 3.75 -19.31 -19.80
CA ALA A 254 3.58 -18.33 -18.71
C ALA A 254 3.65 -16.89 -19.24
N ASP A 255 4.54 -16.60 -20.20
CA ASP A 255 4.71 -15.29 -20.82
C ASP A 255 3.40 -14.76 -21.44
N ALA A 256 2.59 -15.65 -22.04
CA ALA A 256 1.29 -15.26 -22.61
C ALA A 256 0.29 -14.79 -21.53
N ILE A 257 0.43 -15.25 -20.28
CA ILE A 257 -0.35 -14.74 -19.14
C ILE A 257 0.19 -13.37 -18.70
N GLU A 258 1.51 -13.20 -18.68
CA GLU A 258 2.14 -11.93 -18.29
C GLU A 258 1.81 -10.79 -19.27
N GLU A 259 1.74 -11.08 -20.57
CA GLU A 259 1.39 -10.12 -21.61
C GLU A 259 0.00 -9.49 -21.40
N LEU A 260 -0.95 -10.22 -20.79
CA LEU A 260 -2.28 -9.68 -20.44
C LEU A 260 -2.18 -8.52 -19.43
N GLY A 261 -1.13 -8.50 -18.60
CA GLY A 261 -0.91 -7.50 -17.57
C GLY A 261 -0.15 -6.26 -18.07
N ALA A 262 0.49 -6.33 -19.23
CA ALA A 262 1.34 -5.27 -19.74
C ALA A 262 0.54 -3.97 -19.95
N GLY A 263 0.89 -2.93 -19.19
CA GLY A 263 0.21 -1.61 -19.24
C GLY A 263 -1.23 -1.60 -18.68
N ALA A 264 -1.78 -2.73 -18.24
CA ALA A 264 -3.19 -2.84 -17.88
C ALA A 264 -3.59 -1.92 -16.72
N LEU A 265 -2.71 -1.74 -15.73
CA LEU A 265 -2.97 -0.81 -14.60
C LEU A 265 -2.98 0.64 -15.08
N ARG A 266 -2.04 1.03 -15.95
CA ARG A 266 -1.97 2.39 -16.54
C ARG A 266 -3.25 2.71 -17.28
N ASN A 267 -3.73 1.79 -18.12
CA ASN A 267 -4.94 1.98 -18.92
C ASN A 267 -6.18 2.18 -18.03
N ALA A 268 -6.28 1.45 -16.92
CA ALA A 268 -7.38 1.65 -15.97
C ALA A 268 -7.26 2.98 -15.22
N VAL A 269 -6.08 3.29 -14.68
CA VAL A 269 -5.88 4.45 -13.80
C VAL A 269 -5.90 5.76 -14.58
N VAL A 270 -5.28 5.82 -15.76
CA VAL A 270 -5.11 7.06 -16.54
C VAL A 270 -6.21 7.23 -17.57
N ASP A 271 -6.51 6.20 -18.37
CA ASP A 271 -7.50 6.29 -19.46
C ASP A 271 -8.91 5.88 -19.04
N GLY A 272 -9.07 5.34 -17.83
CA GLY A 272 -10.38 4.86 -17.36
C GLY A 272 -10.86 3.58 -18.04
N ASP A 273 -10.00 2.80 -18.70
CA ASP A 273 -10.38 1.48 -19.20
C ASP A 273 -10.52 0.48 -18.04
N VAL A 274 -11.65 0.56 -17.36
CA VAL A 274 -12.02 -0.36 -16.28
C VAL A 274 -12.61 -1.67 -16.79
N THR A 275 -12.71 -1.83 -18.11
CA THR A 275 -13.23 -3.05 -18.74
C THR A 275 -12.11 -4.04 -18.99
N ASN A 276 -11.02 -3.59 -19.63
CA ASN A 276 -9.86 -4.43 -19.99
C ASN A 276 -8.58 -4.04 -19.25
N GLY A 277 -8.56 -2.92 -18.52
CA GLY A 277 -7.46 -2.58 -17.62
C GLY A 277 -7.54 -3.31 -16.28
N SER A 278 -6.47 -3.20 -15.49
CA SER A 278 -6.37 -3.80 -14.16
C SER A 278 -6.85 -2.83 -13.09
N VAL A 279 -8.03 -3.09 -12.54
CA VAL A 279 -8.63 -2.28 -11.45
C VAL A 279 -8.19 -2.86 -10.10
N MET A 280 -6.90 -2.74 -9.78
CA MET A 280 -6.32 -3.20 -8.52
C MET A 280 -6.99 -2.53 -7.31
N ALA A 281 -7.61 -3.33 -6.45
CA ALA A 281 -8.24 -2.88 -5.22
C ALA A 281 -8.35 -4.05 -4.24
N GLY A 282 -8.27 -3.75 -2.95
CA GLY A 282 -8.42 -4.74 -1.88
C GLY A 282 -9.87 -5.18 -1.68
N GLN A 283 -10.07 -6.27 -0.93
CA GLN A 283 -11.42 -6.77 -0.58
C GLN A 283 -12.27 -5.73 0.15
N ILE A 284 -11.61 -4.80 0.85
CA ILE A 284 -12.28 -3.71 1.57
C ILE A 284 -12.96 -2.68 0.66
N ALA A 285 -12.82 -2.78 -0.66
CA ALA A 285 -13.53 -1.93 -1.62
C ALA A 285 -15.05 -1.90 -1.36
N GLY A 286 -15.64 -3.02 -0.92
CA GLY A 286 -17.07 -3.09 -0.58
C GLY A 286 -17.52 -2.21 0.60
N LEU A 287 -16.58 -1.69 1.40
CA LEU A 287 -16.86 -0.74 2.48
C LEU A 287 -16.67 0.73 2.03
N VAL A 288 -15.92 0.96 0.96
CA VAL A 288 -15.57 2.29 0.46
C VAL A 288 -16.74 2.81 -0.38
N SER A 289 -17.54 3.73 0.17
CA SER A 289 -18.81 4.16 -0.43
C SER A 289 -18.93 5.66 -0.72
N LYS A 290 -17.88 6.44 -0.44
CA LYS A 290 -17.85 7.90 -0.64
C LYS A 290 -16.49 8.38 -1.12
N GLU A 291 -16.51 9.44 -1.93
CA GLU A 291 -15.34 10.26 -2.23
C GLU A 291 -15.19 11.33 -1.14
N GLU A 292 -13.98 11.52 -0.67
CA GLU A 292 -13.65 12.42 0.45
C GLU A 292 -12.26 13.03 0.23
N SER A 293 -11.97 14.16 0.88
CA SER A 293 -10.60 14.68 0.88
C SER A 293 -9.65 13.73 1.61
N CYS A 294 -8.35 13.79 1.29
CA CYS A 294 -7.32 13.05 2.02
C CYS A 294 -7.35 13.38 3.52
N GLU A 295 -7.62 14.64 3.88
CA GLU A 295 -7.74 15.07 5.27
C GLU A 295 -8.93 14.40 5.98
N ASP A 296 -10.09 14.35 5.33
CA ASP A 296 -11.29 13.74 5.91
C ASP A 296 -11.13 12.23 6.07
N ILE A 297 -10.51 11.54 5.09
CA ILE A 297 -10.16 10.12 5.20
C ILE A 297 -9.25 9.88 6.42
N LEU A 298 -8.19 10.68 6.57
CA LEU A 298 -7.27 10.56 7.71
C LEU A 298 -7.98 10.79 9.04
N LYS A 299 -8.82 11.83 9.13
CA LYS A 299 -9.60 12.15 10.32
C LYS A 299 -10.58 11.04 10.67
N ASP A 300 -11.30 10.52 9.70
CA ASP A 300 -12.27 9.44 9.90
C ASP A 300 -11.59 8.17 10.42
N ILE A 301 -10.47 7.78 9.83
CA ILE A 301 -9.69 6.63 10.31
C ILE A 301 -9.16 6.88 11.72
N TYR A 302 -8.50 8.02 11.97
CA TYR A 302 -7.84 8.28 13.24
C TYR A 302 -8.83 8.49 14.39
N TYR A 303 -9.79 9.39 14.22
CA TYR A 303 -10.79 9.69 15.26
C TYR A 303 -11.85 8.59 15.36
N GLY A 304 -12.17 7.90 14.27
CA GLY A 304 -13.00 6.69 14.30
C GLY A 304 -12.34 5.59 15.12
N ALA A 305 -11.04 5.35 14.96
CA ALA A 305 -10.31 4.38 15.78
C ALA A 305 -10.31 4.78 17.26
N ALA A 306 -10.04 6.05 17.57
CA ALA A 306 -10.11 6.54 18.94
C ALA A 306 -11.49 6.38 19.57
N LYS A 307 -12.57 6.59 18.79
CA LYS A 307 -13.95 6.37 19.24
C LYS A 307 -14.21 4.89 19.55
N VAL A 308 -13.93 4.00 18.61
CA VAL A 308 -14.12 2.54 18.76
C VAL A 308 -13.38 2.01 19.99
N ILE A 309 -12.12 2.42 20.17
CA ILE A 309 -11.30 1.99 21.31
C ILE A 309 -11.90 2.46 22.64
N ARG A 310 -12.40 3.71 22.73
CA ARG A 310 -13.02 4.22 23.97
C ARG A 310 -14.34 3.53 24.30
N GLU A 311 -15.14 3.24 23.28
CA GLU A 311 -16.41 2.51 23.42
C GLU A 311 -16.15 1.08 23.91
N GLU A 312 -15.20 0.36 23.31
CA GLU A 312 -14.84 -0.98 23.77
C GLU A 312 -14.17 -0.96 25.15
N ALA A 313 -13.26 -0.02 25.43
CA ALA A 313 -12.68 0.11 26.77
C ALA A 313 -13.76 0.29 27.85
N SER A 314 -14.84 1.03 27.54
CA SER A 314 -15.98 1.19 28.45
C SER A 314 -16.78 -0.11 28.61
N ARG A 315 -16.99 -0.87 27.52
CA ARG A 315 -17.68 -2.17 27.54
C ARG A 315 -16.93 -3.22 28.37
N TRP A 316 -15.60 -3.22 28.28
CA TRP A 316 -14.73 -4.19 28.95
C TRP A 316 -14.28 -3.75 30.35
N ALA A 317 -14.67 -2.57 30.82
CA ALA A 317 -14.19 -1.98 32.08
C ALA A 317 -14.44 -2.86 33.32
N SER A 318 -15.53 -3.65 33.32
CA SER A 318 -15.87 -4.55 34.44
C SER A 318 -15.17 -5.91 34.39
N VAL A 319 -14.36 -6.19 33.35
CA VAL A 319 -13.67 -7.48 33.22
C VAL A 319 -12.38 -7.41 34.03
N GLY A 320 -12.37 -8.03 35.21
CA GLY A 320 -11.22 -8.07 36.12
C GLY A 320 -11.45 -7.34 37.45
N GLU A 321 -12.62 -6.76 37.67
CA GLU A 321 -13.20 -6.53 39.01
C GLU A 321 -13.71 -7.85 39.60
#